data_AF-A0A6P0WPG3-F1
#
_entry.id   AF-A0A6P0WPG3-F1
#
_cell.length_a   1.000
_cell.length_b   1.000
_cell.length_c   1.000
_cell.angle_alpha   90.00
_cell.angle_beta   90.00
_cell.angle_gamma   90.00
#
_symmetry.space_group_name_H-M   'P 1'
#
loop_
_entity.id
_entity.type
_entity.pdbx_description
1 polymer ?
#
loop_
_entity_poly.entity_id
_entity_poly.type
_entity_poly.pdbx_seq_one_letter_code
_entity_poly.pdbx_strand_id
1 'polypeptide(L)'
;MPKFLRKILDFLLAIVLLKWLLNFCKSVISIFVPTTPFSYQTLFLLSLFAYFMSMLSDGIVRKLLLAVVGIFLILGVYWATTANKELWIYRDQKAKPKKDGLPLSAWITGAILCIYIFICLPMLLLDRIPESGGPLALVAWPLISVIIAAAPNFMELEEDELRAKTPSPSRRQNLVILFSINILISCWFQFYFLIQNWLTQYPSLMADDFSQSAFVVQIAAPTQLEKQIGFQPKRPRGVAILETMELDLKEQLDGKLWSEVEKLLLPEEREKWVTAVAEKAKTKLSPVKEDRLWTVTSDVSSRDSGYSLELQAIWQGPHSRPESSYPEQKSCQITPVYPQTVATSSVKCEPVKGGIGDKDFIVF
;
A
#
# COMPACT_ATOMS: atom_id res chain seq x y z
N MET A 1 27.57 -17.87 -36.45
CA MET A 1 27.10 -19.21 -35.99
C MET A 1 26.03 -19.70 -36.97
N PRO A 2 26.22 -20.85 -37.64
CA PRO A 2 25.32 -21.27 -38.72
C PRO A 2 23.92 -21.60 -38.16
N LYS A 3 22.88 -21.19 -38.88
CA LYS A 3 21.46 -21.34 -38.49
C LYS A 3 21.08 -22.77 -38.09
N PHE A 4 21.83 -23.76 -38.58
CA PHE A 4 21.69 -25.18 -38.24
C PHE A 4 22.07 -25.50 -36.78
N LEU A 5 23.16 -24.93 -36.26
CA LEU A 5 23.61 -25.14 -34.88
C LEU A 5 22.61 -24.56 -33.86
N ARG A 6 21.94 -23.46 -34.20
CA ARG A 6 20.90 -22.85 -33.36
C ARG A 6 19.66 -23.76 -33.24
N LYS A 7 19.20 -24.33 -34.35
CA LYS A 7 18.07 -25.28 -34.35
C LYS A 7 18.34 -26.55 -33.54
N ILE A 8 19.58 -27.07 -33.59
CA ILE A 8 19.97 -28.23 -32.79
C ILE A 8 20.00 -27.88 -31.29
N LEU A 9 20.51 -26.70 -30.94
CA LEU A 9 20.52 -26.22 -29.56
C LEU A 9 19.09 -26.06 -29.02
N ASP A 10 18.20 -25.42 -29.79
CA ASP A 10 16.79 -25.23 -29.42
C ASP A 10 16.05 -26.57 -29.22
N PHE A 11 16.35 -27.56 -30.06
CA PHE A 11 15.78 -28.92 -29.94
C PHE A 11 16.28 -29.65 -28.69
N LEU A 12 17.57 -29.56 -28.38
CA LEU A 12 18.14 -30.14 -27.14
C LEU A 12 17.58 -29.46 -25.90
N LEU A 13 17.39 -28.14 -25.92
CA LEU A 13 16.79 -27.37 -24.84
C LEU A 13 15.33 -27.77 -24.62
N ALA A 14 14.57 -28.00 -25.69
CA ALA A 14 13.20 -28.51 -25.62
C ALA A 14 13.12 -29.92 -24.99
N ILE A 15 14.05 -30.82 -25.32
CA ILE A 15 14.11 -32.18 -24.73
C ILE A 15 14.47 -32.12 -23.24
N VAL A 16 15.43 -31.27 -22.85
CA VAL A 16 15.81 -31.07 -21.45
C VAL A 16 14.65 -30.47 -20.66
N LEU A 17 13.97 -29.46 -21.20
CA LEU A 17 12.76 -28.87 -20.61
C LEU A 17 11.64 -29.90 -20.48
N LEU A 18 11.41 -30.73 -21.50
CA LEU A 18 10.37 -31.78 -21.45
C LEU A 18 10.69 -32.84 -20.38
N LYS A 19 11.94 -33.30 -20.30
CA LYS A 19 12.36 -34.24 -19.24
C LYS A 19 12.25 -33.63 -17.85
N TRP A 20 12.64 -32.37 -17.70
CA TRP A 20 12.50 -31.63 -16.45
C TRP A 20 11.02 -31.50 -16.06
N LEU A 21 10.15 -31.16 -17.01
CA LEU A 21 8.71 -31.03 -16.81
C LEU A 21 8.09 -32.38 -16.40
N LEU A 22 8.45 -33.47 -17.07
CA LEU A 22 7.96 -34.82 -16.74
C LEU A 22 8.44 -35.27 -15.35
N ASN A 23 9.70 -35.01 -14.99
CA ASN A 23 10.22 -35.32 -13.66
C ASN A 23 9.59 -34.45 -12.57
N PHE A 24 9.31 -33.18 -12.87
CA PHE A 24 8.58 -32.29 -12.00
C PHE A 24 7.14 -32.79 -11.78
N CYS A 25 6.41 -33.13 -12.84
CA CYS A 25 5.07 -33.72 -12.75
C CYS A 25 5.08 -35.02 -11.93
N LYS A 26 6.06 -35.91 -12.13
CA LYS A 26 6.18 -37.16 -11.36
C LYS A 26 6.44 -36.89 -9.87
N SER A 27 7.30 -35.92 -9.57
CA SER A 27 7.61 -35.51 -8.19
C SER A 27 6.40 -34.89 -7.51
N VAL A 28 5.69 -34.00 -8.20
CA VAL A 28 4.44 -33.38 -7.72
C VAL A 28 3.39 -34.46 -7.48
N ILE A 29 3.13 -35.35 -8.43
CA ILE A 29 2.15 -36.44 -8.27
C ILE A 29 2.51 -37.33 -7.08
N SER A 30 3.78 -37.68 -6.89
CA SER A 30 4.20 -38.49 -5.74
C SER A 30 3.97 -37.84 -4.37
N ILE A 31 3.89 -36.51 -4.31
CA ILE A 31 3.56 -35.74 -3.10
C ILE A 31 2.04 -35.77 -2.82
N PHE A 32 1.21 -35.87 -3.86
CA PHE A 32 -0.25 -35.84 -3.75
C PHE A 32 -0.92 -37.22 -3.67
N VAL A 33 -0.22 -38.32 -3.99
CA VAL A 33 -0.77 -39.68 -3.84
C VAL A 33 -0.76 -40.07 -2.36
N PRO A 34 -1.93 -40.27 -1.72
CA PRO A 34 -2.01 -40.60 -0.30
C PRO A 34 -1.43 -42.00 -0.06
N THR A 35 -0.53 -42.13 0.92
CA THR A 35 -0.05 -43.44 1.39
C THR A 35 -1.09 -44.17 2.26
N THR A 36 -2.04 -43.42 2.81
CA THR A 36 -3.17 -43.91 3.63
C THR A 36 -4.43 -43.06 3.37
N PRO A 37 -5.65 -43.65 3.42
CA PRO A 37 -6.90 -42.95 3.12
C PRO A 37 -7.19 -41.78 4.09
N PHE A 38 -6.73 -41.85 5.33
CA PHE A 38 -6.77 -40.77 6.32
C PHE A 38 -5.42 -40.04 6.37
N SER A 39 -5.23 -39.10 5.45
CA SER A 39 -4.02 -38.29 5.41
C SER A 39 -4.32 -36.86 4.94
N TYR A 40 -3.42 -35.91 5.23
CA TYR A 40 -3.60 -34.51 4.81
C TYR A 40 -3.63 -34.38 3.28
N GLN A 41 -3.01 -35.31 2.56
CA GLN A 41 -3.05 -35.41 1.10
C GLN A 41 -4.48 -35.57 0.58
N THR A 42 -5.34 -36.30 1.31
CA THR A 42 -6.76 -36.46 0.96
C THR A 42 -7.49 -35.12 0.95
N LEU A 43 -7.21 -34.22 1.91
CA LEU A 43 -7.81 -32.89 1.95
C LEU A 43 -7.36 -32.01 0.78
N PHE A 44 -6.09 -32.06 0.42
CA PHE A 44 -5.61 -31.39 -0.79
C PHE A 44 -6.25 -31.94 -2.07
N LEU A 45 -6.43 -33.25 -2.16
CA LEU A 45 -7.10 -33.89 -3.29
C LEU A 45 -8.58 -33.49 -3.37
N LEU A 46 -9.29 -33.43 -2.22
CA LEU A 46 -10.66 -32.95 -2.15
C LEU A 46 -10.77 -31.47 -2.54
N SER A 47 -9.81 -30.64 -2.11
CA SER A 47 -9.70 -29.25 -2.55
C SER A 47 -9.51 -29.15 -4.06
N LEU A 48 -8.61 -29.95 -4.64
CA LEU A 48 -8.35 -29.96 -6.09
C LEU A 48 -9.57 -30.46 -6.88
N PHE A 49 -10.22 -31.52 -6.39
CA PHE A 49 -11.43 -32.07 -6.97
C PHE A 49 -12.58 -31.06 -6.94
N ALA A 50 -12.83 -30.41 -5.80
CA ALA A 50 -13.84 -29.36 -5.69
C ALA A 50 -13.55 -28.19 -6.62
N TYR A 51 -12.27 -27.82 -6.79
CA TYR A 51 -11.85 -26.78 -7.73
C TYR A 51 -12.14 -27.18 -9.18
N PHE A 52 -11.82 -28.41 -9.56
CA PHE A 52 -12.13 -28.95 -10.88
C PHE A 52 -13.64 -28.98 -11.14
N MET A 53 -14.42 -29.47 -10.18
CA MET A 53 -15.88 -29.46 -10.27
C MET A 53 -16.44 -28.04 -10.37
N SER A 54 -15.79 -27.05 -9.74
CA SER A 54 -16.21 -25.65 -9.83
C SER A 54 -16.05 -25.07 -11.24
N MET A 55 -15.09 -25.56 -12.04
CA MET A 55 -14.92 -25.15 -13.44
C MET A 55 -16.05 -25.66 -14.35
N LEU A 56 -16.64 -26.80 -14.00
CA LEU A 56 -17.74 -27.43 -14.72
C LEU A 56 -19.11 -26.94 -14.27
N SER A 57 -19.15 -25.99 -13.34
CA SER A 57 -20.36 -25.53 -12.68
C SER A 57 -20.52 -24.01 -12.86
N ASP A 58 -21.75 -23.54 -12.72
CA ASP A 58 -22.09 -22.12 -12.82
C ASP A 58 -22.92 -21.64 -11.63
N GLY A 59 -23.01 -20.31 -11.50
CA GLY A 59 -23.82 -19.64 -10.49
C GLY A 59 -23.45 -20.00 -9.05
N ILE A 60 -24.46 -20.32 -8.24
CA ILE A 60 -24.29 -20.56 -6.79
C ILE A 60 -23.54 -21.86 -6.49
N VAL A 61 -23.66 -22.87 -7.35
CA VAL A 61 -23.00 -24.16 -7.15
C VAL A 61 -21.49 -24.00 -7.30
N ARG A 62 -21.04 -23.26 -8.33
CA ARG A 62 -19.63 -22.87 -8.48
C ARG A 62 -19.12 -22.12 -7.25
N LYS A 63 -19.91 -21.18 -6.72
CA LYS A 63 -19.53 -20.42 -5.52
C LYS A 63 -19.36 -21.35 -4.31
N LEU A 64 -20.31 -22.23 -4.04
CA LEU A 64 -20.23 -23.19 -2.94
C LEU A 64 -19.01 -24.10 -3.08
N LEU A 65 -18.73 -24.60 -4.29
CA LEU A 65 -17.56 -25.45 -4.55
C LEU A 65 -16.26 -24.70 -4.25
N LEU A 66 -16.11 -23.45 -4.69
CA LEU A 66 -14.93 -22.63 -4.38
C LEU A 66 -14.80 -22.31 -2.88
N ALA A 67 -15.92 -22.17 -2.15
CA ALA A 67 -15.87 -22.05 -0.69
C ALA A 67 -15.29 -23.33 -0.07
N VAL A 68 -15.77 -24.49 -0.49
CA VAL A 68 -15.32 -25.81 -0.02
C VAL A 68 -13.85 -26.07 -0.36
N VAL A 69 -13.36 -25.61 -1.51
CA VAL A 69 -11.92 -25.61 -1.88
C VAL A 69 -11.10 -24.97 -0.77
N GLY A 70 -11.45 -23.75 -0.36
CA GLY A 70 -10.71 -23.03 0.67
C GLY A 70 -10.73 -23.75 2.03
N ILE A 71 -11.88 -24.31 2.43
CA ILE A 71 -12.00 -25.07 3.69
C ILE A 71 -11.06 -26.29 3.69
N PHE A 72 -11.12 -27.12 2.65
CA PHE A 72 -10.26 -28.30 2.55
C PHE A 72 -8.78 -27.92 2.45
N LEU A 73 -8.45 -26.84 1.75
CA LEU A 73 -7.09 -26.32 1.69
C LEU A 73 -6.56 -25.91 3.07
N ILE A 74 -7.34 -25.15 3.84
CA ILE A 74 -6.95 -24.67 5.19
C ILE A 74 -6.73 -25.86 6.13
N LEU A 75 -7.67 -26.81 6.14
CA LEU A 75 -7.56 -28.01 6.96
C LEU A 75 -6.38 -28.88 6.53
N GLY A 76 -6.16 -29.02 5.21
CA GLY A 76 -5.03 -29.75 4.64
C GLY A 76 -3.69 -29.15 5.04
N VAL A 77 -3.54 -27.83 4.93
CA VAL A 77 -2.32 -27.12 5.35
C VAL A 77 -2.11 -27.21 6.86
N TYR A 78 -3.15 -27.03 7.68
CA TYR A 78 -3.04 -27.18 9.13
C TYR A 78 -2.56 -28.57 9.52
N TRP A 79 -3.15 -29.61 8.94
CA TRP A 79 -2.77 -30.99 9.24
C TRP A 79 -1.36 -31.29 8.73
N ALA A 80 -1.03 -30.91 7.49
CA ALA A 80 0.30 -31.14 6.91
C ALA A 80 1.41 -30.47 7.74
N THR A 81 1.20 -29.21 8.12
CA THR A 81 2.19 -28.45 8.90
C THR A 81 2.29 -28.92 10.35
N THR A 82 1.21 -29.44 10.93
CA THR A 82 1.22 -29.99 12.30
C THR A 82 1.80 -31.41 12.34
N ALA A 83 1.59 -32.21 11.29
CA ALA A 83 2.20 -33.54 11.15
C ALA A 83 3.72 -33.45 10.98
N ASN A 84 4.19 -32.40 10.30
CA ASN A 84 5.61 -32.10 10.15
C ASN A 84 6.18 -31.53 11.45
N LYS A 85 6.76 -32.42 12.26
CA LYS A 85 7.34 -32.10 13.58
C LYS A 85 8.52 -31.12 13.53
N GLU A 86 8.93 -30.58 12.39
CA GLU A 86 10.11 -29.74 12.24
C GLU A 86 9.81 -28.23 12.20
N LEU A 87 8.55 -27.83 11.99
CA LEU A 87 8.18 -26.43 11.76
C LEU A 87 7.79 -25.69 13.05
N TRP A 88 8.76 -25.09 13.73
CA TRP A 88 8.57 -24.32 14.97
C TRP A 88 9.31 -22.98 14.91
N ILE A 89 8.67 -21.90 15.36
CA ILE A 89 9.29 -20.56 15.45
C ILE A 89 10.28 -20.54 16.63
N TYR A 90 9.87 -21.15 17.74
CA TYR A 90 10.69 -21.31 18.93
C TYR A 90 10.37 -22.66 19.54
N ARG A 91 11.42 -23.41 19.91
CA ARG A 91 11.33 -24.69 20.60
C ARG A 91 12.29 -24.67 21.77
N ASP A 92 11.77 -24.89 22.97
CA ASP A 92 12.66 -25.15 24.11
C ASP A 92 13.29 -26.54 23.92
N GLN A 93 14.61 -26.57 23.68
CA GLN A 93 15.34 -27.81 23.49
C GLN A 93 15.50 -28.62 24.78
N LYS A 94 15.32 -28.00 25.95
CA LYS A 94 15.56 -28.59 27.27
C LYS A 94 14.29 -29.11 27.94
N ALA A 95 13.10 -28.68 27.53
CA ALA A 95 11.84 -29.14 28.08
C ALA A 95 11.50 -30.60 27.67
N LYS A 96 11.21 -31.45 28.66
CA LYS A 96 10.60 -32.78 28.46
C LYS A 96 9.20 -32.78 29.07
N PRO A 97 8.14 -33.08 28.28
CA PRO A 97 8.15 -33.46 26.87
C PRO A 97 8.46 -32.28 25.93
N LYS A 98 9.08 -32.56 24.77
CA LYS A 98 9.42 -31.58 23.70
C LYS A 98 8.16 -31.03 22.99
N LYS A 99 7.16 -30.56 23.74
CA LYS A 99 5.88 -30.04 23.25
C LYS A 99 5.73 -28.53 23.47
N ASP A 100 6.71 -27.88 24.09
CA ASP A 100 6.62 -26.48 24.47
C ASP A 100 7.37 -25.61 23.46
N GLY A 101 6.60 -24.83 22.70
CA GLY A 101 7.09 -23.98 21.62
C GLY A 101 5.95 -23.31 20.86
N LEU A 102 6.30 -22.34 20.02
CA LEU A 102 5.34 -21.64 19.15
C LEU A 102 5.28 -22.40 17.80
N PRO A 103 4.18 -23.10 17.50
CA PRO A 103 4.08 -23.86 16.26
C PRO A 103 3.96 -22.90 15.08
N LEU A 104 4.85 -23.03 14.09
CA LEU A 104 4.79 -22.24 12.86
C LEU A 104 3.53 -22.59 12.04
N SER A 105 2.99 -23.81 12.23
CA SER A 105 1.75 -24.27 11.60
C SER A 105 0.59 -23.31 11.85
N ALA A 106 0.38 -22.88 13.11
CA ALA A 106 -0.72 -21.98 13.45
C ALA A 106 -0.57 -20.58 12.82
N TRP A 107 0.66 -20.13 12.60
CA TRP A 107 0.95 -18.90 11.87
C TRP A 107 0.60 -19.03 10.38
N ILE A 108 1.05 -20.10 9.72
CA ILE A 108 0.77 -20.33 8.30
C ILE A 108 -0.74 -20.54 8.09
N THR A 109 -1.38 -21.40 8.89
CA THR A 109 -2.82 -21.65 8.80
C THR A 109 -3.63 -20.38 9.08
N GLY A 110 -3.24 -19.59 10.08
CA GLY A 110 -3.90 -18.32 10.37
C GLY A 110 -3.80 -17.34 9.20
N ALA A 111 -2.66 -17.27 8.51
CA ALA A 111 -2.50 -16.39 7.35
C ALA A 111 -3.47 -16.76 6.22
N ILE A 112 -3.52 -18.06 5.89
CA ILE A 112 -4.40 -18.59 4.84
C ILE A 112 -5.87 -18.40 5.25
N LEU A 113 -6.20 -18.65 6.51
CA LEU A 113 -7.56 -18.46 7.04
C LEU A 113 -7.97 -17.00 7.00
N CYS A 114 -7.09 -16.05 7.33
CA CYS A 114 -7.36 -14.62 7.22
C CYS A 114 -7.59 -14.18 5.77
N ILE A 115 -6.74 -14.61 4.84
CA ILE A 115 -6.94 -14.37 3.40
C ILE A 115 -8.29 -14.93 2.96
N TYR A 116 -8.62 -16.15 3.39
CA TYR A 116 -9.87 -16.79 3.04
C TYR A 116 -11.08 -16.01 3.60
N ILE A 117 -11.10 -15.67 4.89
CA ILE A 117 -12.24 -15.00 5.53
C ILE A 117 -12.42 -13.55 5.06
N PHE A 118 -11.34 -12.79 4.90
CA PHE A 118 -11.42 -11.35 4.64
C PHE A 118 -11.28 -10.96 3.16
N ILE A 119 -10.79 -11.86 2.31
CA ILE A 119 -10.59 -11.61 0.88
C ILE A 119 -11.41 -12.57 0.03
N CYS A 120 -11.18 -13.88 0.16
CA CYS A 120 -11.81 -14.87 -0.74
C CYS A 120 -13.32 -15.02 -0.48
N LEU A 121 -13.74 -15.13 0.77
CA LEU A 121 -15.13 -15.37 1.14
C LEU A 121 -16.04 -14.17 0.80
N PRO A 122 -15.66 -12.90 1.07
CA PRO A 122 -16.44 -11.74 0.64
C PRO A 122 -16.48 -11.59 -0.88
N MET A 123 -15.35 -11.84 -1.57
CA MET A 123 -15.30 -11.87 -3.04
C MET A 123 -16.28 -12.90 -3.59
N LEU A 124 -16.42 -14.05 -2.95
CA LEU A 124 -17.25 -15.16 -3.39
C LEU A 124 -18.74 -14.96 -3.09
N LEU A 125 -19.07 -14.45 -1.89
CA LEU A 125 -20.45 -14.31 -1.42
C LEU A 125 -21.09 -12.99 -1.85
N LEU A 126 -20.33 -11.90 -1.85
CA LEU A 126 -20.83 -10.54 -2.08
C LEU A 126 -20.42 -9.98 -3.46
N ASP A 127 -19.69 -10.76 -4.27
CA ASP A 127 -19.13 -10.33 -5.57
C ASP A 127 -18.34 -9.00 -5.49
N ARG A 128 -17.80 -8.68 -4.30
CA ARG A 128 -17.05 -7.45 -4.03
C ARG A 128 -15.87 -7.75 -3.12
N ILE A 129 -14.71 -7.20 -3.46
CA ILE A 129 -13.54 -7.18 -2.58
C ILE A 129 -13.66 -5.96 -1.67
N PRO A 130 -13.71 -6.12 -0.34
CA PRO A 130 -13.65 -4.99 0.57
C PRO A 130 -12.31 -4.28 0.38
N GLU A 131 -12.32 -2.96 0.22
CA GLU A 131 -11.08 -2.16 0.13
C GLU A 131 -10.19 -2.34 1.38
N SER A 132 -10.80 -2.65 2.52
CA SER A 132 -10.15 -2.95 3.80
C SER A 132 -9.81 -4.44 4.02
N GLY A 133 -10.13 -5.34 3.08
CA GLY A 133 -9.97 -6.79 3.27
C GLY A 133 -8.53 -7.21 3.51
N GLY A 134 -7.58 -6.66 2.75
CA GLY A 134 -6.15 -6.91 2.93
C GLY A 134 -5.60 -6.41 4.27
N PRO A 135 -5.76 -5.13 4.61
CA PRO A 135 -5.34 -4.58 5.91
C PRO A 135 -5.96 -5.33 7.10
N LEU A 136 -7.26 -5.64 7.04
CA LEU A 136 -7.96 -6.35 8.11
C LEU A 136 -7.44 -7.79 8.26
N ALA A 137 -7.16 -8.48 7.16
CA ALA A 137 -6.56 -9.81 7.19
C ALA A 137 -5.21 -9.80 7.90
N LEU A 138 -4.33 -8.84 7.60
CA LEU A 138 -3.01 -8.74 8.21
C LEU A 138 -3.08 -8.34 9.70
N VAL A 139 -4.00 -7.45 10.08
CA VAL A 139 -4.22 -7.07 11.48
C VAL A 139 -4.79 -8.24 12.29
N ALA A 140 -5.74 -8.99 11.74
CA ALA A 140 -6.38 -10.13 12.41
C ALA A 140 -5.50 -11.39 12.45
N TRP A 141 -4.50 -11.50 11.57
CA TRP A 141 -3.67 -12.69 11.41
C TRP A 141 -3.00 -13.17 12.70
N PRO A 142 -2.25 -12.34 13.45
CA PRO A 142 -1.65 -12.79 14.72
C PRO A 142 -2.67 -13.33 15.72
N LEU A 143 -3.84 -12.69 15.84
CA LEU A 143 -4.89 -13.10 16.77
C LEU A 143 -5.49 -14.45 16.39
N ILE A 144 -5.83 -14.64 15.10
CA ILE A 144 -6.37 -15.90 14.59
C ILE A 144 -5.34 -17.02 14.74
N SER A 145 -4.06 -16.74 14.47
CA SER A 145 -2.97 -17.69 14.68
C SER A 145 -2.83 -18.13 16.15
N VAL A 146 -3.02 -17.23 17.11
CA VAL A 146 -3.03 -17.62 18.53
C VAL A 146 -4.24 -18.48 18.87
N ILE A 147 -5.43 -18.17 18.35
CA ILE A 147 -6.63 -18.98 18.59
C ILE A 147 -6.40 -20.41 18.08
N ILE A 148 -5.84 -20.57 16.88
CA ILE A 148 -5.49 -21.87 16.30
C ILE A 148 -4.44 -22.59 17.17
N ALA A 149 -3.37 -21.90 17.60
CA ALA A 149 -2.34 -22.47 18.45
C ALA A 149 -2.85 -22.86 19.85
N ALA A 150 -3.83 -22.11 20.36
CA ALA A 150 -4.40 -22.27 21.69
C ALA A 150 -5.42 -23.41 21.75
N ALA A 151 -6.18 -23.65 20.68
CA ALA A 151 -7.29 -24.61 20.66
C ALA A 151 -6.96 -26.02 21.18
N PRO A 152 -5.83 -26.67 20.80
CA PRO A 152 -5.48 -28.00 21.30
C PRO A 152 -5.20 -28.06 22.80
N ASN A 153 -5.01 -26.92 23.47
CA ASN A 153 -4.74 -26.86 24.91
C ASN A 153 -6.03 -26.90 25.74
N PHE A 154 -7.16 -26.62 25.10
CA PHE A 154 -8.49 -26.61 25.71
C PHE A 154 -9.34 -27.81 25.29
N MET A 155 -8.86 -28.61 24.34
CA MET A 155 -9.56 -29.78 23.80
C MET A 155 -8.69 -31.03 23.99
N GLU A 156 -9.24 -32.05 24.61
CA GLU A 156 -8.64 -33.39 24.69
C GLU A 156 -9.58 -34.39 24.02
N LEU A 157 -9.00 -35.28 23.21
CA LEU A 157 -9.74 -36.41 22.65
C LEU A 157 -9.59 -37.57 23.64
N GLU A 158 -10.66 -37.88 24.36
CA GLU A 158 -10.71 -39.01 25.29
C GLU A 158 -11.80 -39.96 24.77
N GLU A 159 -11.44 -41.21 24.46
CA GLU A 159 -12.37 -42.24 23.96
C GLU A 159 -13.25 -41.77 22.77
N ASP A 160 -12.65 -41.07 21.80
CA ASP A 160 -13.32 -40.47 20.63
C ASP A 160 -14.36 -39.37 20.94
N GLU A 161 -14.48 -38.93 22.21
CA GLU A 161 -15.26 -37.77 22.61
C GLU A 161 -14.37 -36.53 22.81
N LEU A 162 -14.79 -35.39 22.25
CA LEU A 162 -14.10 -34.11 22.42
C LEU A 162 -14.48 -33.48 23.77
N ARG A 163 -13.60 -33.58 24.77
CA ARG A 163 -13.84 -33.02 26.10
C ARG A 163 -13.07 -31.72 26.30
N ALA A 164 -13.75 -30.73 26.89
CA ALA A 164 -13.13 -29.48 27.26
C ALA A 164 -12.20 -29.69 28.46
N LYS A 165 -10.90 -29.49 28.26
CA LYS A 165 -9.87 -29.59 29.29
C LYS A 165 -9.48 -28.19 29.74
N THR A 166 -9.36 -28.00 31.05
CA THR A 166 -8.78 -26.76 31.56
C THR A 166 -7.26 -26.90 31.66
N PRO A 167 -6.45 -26.06 30.97
CA PRO A 167 -5.00 -26.19 31.00
C PRO A 167 -4.42 -25.92 32.41
N SER A 168 -3.22 -26.45 32.67
CA SER A 168 -2.49 -26.23 33.93
C SER A 168 -2.11 -24.75 34.12
N PRO A 169 -1.91 -24.26 35.36
CA PRO A 169 -1.60 -22.85 35.62
C PRO A 169 -0.38 -22.31 34.85
N SER A 170 0.70 -23.09 34.76
CA SER A 170 1.90 -22.71 33.99
C SER A 170 1.58 -22.57 32.48
N ARG A 171 0.75 -23.47 31.93
CA ARG A 171 0.34 -23.41 30.53
C ARG A 171 -0.58 -22.23 30.25
N ARG A 172 -1.44 -21.84 31.20
CA ARG A 172 -2.25 -20.62 31.11
C ARG A 172 -1.39 -19.37 31.03
N GLN A 173 -0.36 -19.26 31.86
CA GLN A 173 0.58 -18.12 31.81
C GLN A 173 1.25 -18.02 30.43
N ASN A 174 1.74 -19.14 29.89
CA ASN A 174 2.33 -19.16 28.54
C ASN A 174 1.34 -18.74 27.45
N LEU A 175 0.08 -19.17 27.53
CA LEU A 175 -0.97 -18.76 26.59
C LEU A 175 -1.30 -17.27 26.69
N VAL A 176 -1.33 -16.69 27.90
CA VAL A 176 -1.54 -15.26 28.11
C VAL A 176 -0.38 -14.44 27.54
N ILE A 177 0.86 -14.87 27.77
CA ILE A 177 2.04 -14.22 27.19
C ILE A 177 1.99 -14.29 25.66
N LEU A 178 1.70 -15.47 25.10
CA LEU A 178 1.55 -15.67 23.67
C LEU A 178 0.49 -14.76 23.07
N PHE A 179 -0.69 -14.70 23.68
CA PHE A 179 -1.79 -13.84 23.26
C PHE A 179 -1.42 -12.35 23.32
N SER A 180 -0.77 -11.92 24.40
CA SER A 180 -0.33 -10.53 24.58
C SER A 180 0.69 -10.10 23.51
N ILE A 181 1.65 -10.97 23.18
CA ILE A 181 2.61 -10.71 22.10
C ILE A 181 1.90 -10.55 20.75
N ASN A 182 0.90 -11.38 20.46
CA ASN A 182 0.19 -11.30 19.18
C ASN A 182 -0.75 -10.09 19.12
N ILE A 183 -1.36 -9.67 20.24
CA ILE A 183 -2.05 -8.37 20.32
C ILE A 183 -1.08 -7.25 19.96
N LEU A 184 0.12 -7.25 20.56
CA LEU A 184 1.12 -6.21 20.27
C LEU A 184 1.48 -6.17 18.78
N ILE A 185 1.68 -7.33 18.15
CA ILE A 185 1.96 -7.43 16.70
C ILE A 185 0.76 -6.90 15.88
N SER A 186 -0.47 -7.27 16.24
CA SER A 186 -1.68 -6.74 15.60
C SER A 186 -1.79 -5.22 15.73
N CYS A 187 -1.45 -4.66 16.90
CA CYS A 187 -1.40 -3.22 17.11
C CYS A 187 -0.33 -2.56 16.22
N TRP A 188 0.83 -3.19 16.04
CA TRP A 188 1.86 -2.70 15.11
C TRP A 188 1.37 -2.68 13.66
N PHE A 189 0.68 -3.73 13.20
CA PHE A 189 0.08 -3.74 11.86
C PHE A 189 -0.99 -2.66 11.71
N GLN A 190 -1.87 -2.52 12.70
CA GLN A 190 -2.92 -1.49 12.68
C GLN A 190 -2.30 -0.09 12.63
N PHE A 191 -1.27 0.15 13.44
CA PHE A 191 -0.54 1.41 13.44
C PHE A 191 0.13 1.67 12.08
N TYR A 192 0.77 0.66 11.50
CA TYR A 192 1.35 0.76 10.16
C TYR A 192 0.29 1.21 9.13
N PHE A 193 -0.85 0.54 9.05
CA PHE A 193 -1.90 0.91 8.09
C PHE A 193 -2.51 2.28 8.37
N LEU A 194 -2.64 2.67 9.64
CA LEU A 194 -3.09 4.00 10.03
C LEU A 194 -2.14 5.07 9.49
N ILE A 195 -0.83 4.90 9.70
CA ILE A 195 0.20 5.83 9.23
C ILE A 195 0.24 5.86 7.70
N GLN A 196 0.21 4.71 7.02
CA GLN A 196 0.18 4.67 5.56
C GLN A 196 -1.05 5.40 4.99
N ASN A 197 -2.21 5.21 5.61
CA ASN A 197 -3.42 5.92 5.22
C ASN A 197 -3.30 7.44 5.45
N TRP A 198 -2.74 7.87 6.57
CA TRP A 198 -2.47 9.30 6.81
C TRP A 198 -1.53 9.88 5.77
N LEU A 199 -0.43 9.19 5.46
CA LEU A 199 0.55 9.65 4.47
C LEU A 199 0.00 9.67 3.04
N THR A 200 -0.95 8.80 2.73
CA THR A 200 -1.65 8.82 1.42
C THR A 200 -2.65 9.97 1.34
N GLN A 201 -3.36 10.24 2.44
CA GLN A 201 -4.39 11.28 2.48
C GLN A 201 -3.85 12.68 2.75
N TYR A 202 -2.64 12.77 3.32
CA TYR A 202 -1.92 13.98 3.69
C TYR A 202 -0.43 13.88 3.27
N PRO A 203 -0.12 13.82 1.97
CA PRO A 203 1.25 13.76 1.46
C PRO A 203 2.18 14.88 1.99
N SER A 204 1.69 16.08 2.31
CA SER A 204 2.56 17.14 2.86
C SER A 204 3.13 16.80 4.24
N LEU A 205 2.55 15.85 4.97
CA LEU A 205 3.18 15.33 6.19
C LEU A 205 4.58 14.77 5.89
N MET A 206 4.84 14.24 4.70
CA MET A 206 6.17 13.74 4.35
C MET A 206 7.20 14.86 4.15
N ALA A 207 6.74 16.07 3.85
CA ALA A 207 7.58 17.24 3.69
C ALA A 207 7.74 18.01 5.01
N ASP A 208 7.01 17.63 6.08
CA ASP A 208 7.01 18.34 7.36
C ASP A 208 8.24 18.04 8.22
N ASP A 209 8.61 19.02 9.06
CA ASP A 209 9.79 18.94 9.92
C ASP A 209 9.44 18.31 11.27
N PHE A 210 9.72 17.01 11.39
CA PHE A 210 9.53 16.26 12.64
C PHE A 210 10.75 16.26 13.56
N SER A 211 11.73 17.16 13.40
CA SER A 211 12.94 17.22 14.24
C SER A 211 12.67 17.36 15.75
N GLN A 212 11.51 17.88 16.14
CA GLN A 212 11.08 17.99 17.54
C GLN A 212 10.13 16.87 17.99
N SER A 213 9.89 15.86 17.16
CA SER A 213 9.02 14.72 17.51
C SER A 213 9.75 13.70 18.36
N ALA A 214 9.13 13.28 19.46
CA ALA A 214 9.62 12.15 20.26
C ALA A 214 9.36 10.78 19.61
N PHE A 215 8.56 10.73 18.54
CA PHE A 215 8.07 9.48 17.92
C PHE A 215 8.54 9.28 16.49
N VAL A 216 8.90 10.36 15.78
CA VAL A 216 9.29 10.32 14.36
C VAL A 216 10.69 10.90 14.25
N VAL A 217 11.64 10.05 13.86
CA VAL A 217 13.02 10.48 13.57
C VAL A 217 13.20 10.46 12.07
N GLN A 218 13.69 11.56 11.50
CA GLN A 218 14.05 11.60 10.09
C GLN A 218 15.32 10.76 9.90
N ILE A 219 15.16 9.56 9.37
CA ILE A 219 16.27 8.65 9.07
C ILE A 219 16.94 9.16 7.79
N ALA A 220 17.88 10.09 7.97
CA ALA A 220 18.70 10.78 6.97
C ALA A 220 17.99 11.87 6.12
N ALA A 221 18.61 13.05 6.10
CA ALA A 221 18.48 13.98 4.97
C ALA A 221 19.12 13.33 3.73
N PRO A 222 18.58 13.56 2.51
CA PRO A 222 19.08 12.92 1.30
C PRO A 222 20.58 13.17 1.18
N THR A 223 21.35 12.09 1.12
CA THR A 223 22.80 12.15 0.95
C THR A 223 23.14 12.86 -0.37
N GLN A 224 24.32 13.47 -0.46
CA GLN A 224 24.82 14.09 -1.71
C GLN A 224 24.72 13.12 -2.90
N LEU A 225 24.88 11.81 -2.64
CA LEU A 225 24.72 10.75 -3.62
C LEU A 225 23.26 10.62 -4.10
N GLU A 226 22.27 10.67 -3.22
CA GLU A 226 20.83 10.63 -3.54
C GLU A 226 20.40 11.84 -4.38
N LYS A 227 20.94 13.03 -4.10
CA LYS A 227 20.73 14.21 -4.94
C LYS A 227 21.32 14.02 -6.35
N GLN A 228 22.43 13.31 -6.49
CA GLN A 228 23.06 13.01 -7.79
C GLN A 228 22.31 11.95 -8.62
N ILE A 229 21.65 10.97 -7.98
CA ILE A 229 20.75 10.01 -8.67
C ILE A 229 19.34 10.56 -8.91
N GLY A 230 19.12 11.86 -8.67
CA GLY A 230 17.84 12.53 -8.96
C GLY A 230 16.73 12.21 -7.95
N PHE A 231 17.07 11.72 -6.75
CA PHE A 231 16.10 11.56 -5.68
C PHE A 231 15.67 12.96 -5.18
N GLN A 232 14.57 13.46 -5.72
CA GLN A 232 13.97 14.72 -5.29
C GLN A 232 13.27 14.53 -3.94
N PRO A 233 13.51 15.40 -2.94
CA PRO A 233 12.74 15.38 -1.70
C PRO A 233 11.25 15.49 -2.05
N LYS A 234 10.40 14.70 -1.36
CA LYS A 234 8.96 14.74 -1.60
C LYS A 234 8.45 16.14 -1.28
N ARG A 235 7.97 16.83 -2.32
CA ARG A 235 7.48 18.20 -2.22
C ARG A 235 6.08 18.22 -1.59
N PRO A 236 5.73 19.29 -0.86
CA PRO A 236 4.38 19.43 -0.32
C PRO A 236 3.35 19.53 -1.46
N ARG A 237 2.12 19.15 -1.15
CA ARG A 237 1.00 19.12 -2.09
C ARG A 237 0.72 20.49 -2.70
N GLY A 238 0.93 21.57 -1.96
CA GLY A 238 0.79 22.95 -2.44
C GLY A 238 1.64 23.24 -3.68
N VAL A 239 2.87 22.72 -3.74
CA VAL A 239 3.75 22.86 -4.91
C VAL A 239 3.14 22.20 -6.15
N ALA A 240 2.62 20.98 -6.00
CA ALA A 240 1.97 20.26 -7.11
C ALA A 240 0.72 20.99 -7.61
N ILE A 241 -0.05 21.62 -6.72
CA ILE A 241 -1.18 22.47 -7.08
C ILE A 241 -0.70 23.66 -7.92
N LEU A 242 0.31 24.41 -7.46
CA LEU A 242 0.85 25.58 -8.18
C LEU A 242 1.50 25.22 -9.51
N GLU A 243 2.18 24.07 -9.61
CA GLU A 243 2.73 23.54 -10.87
C GLU A 243 1.63 23.16 -11.86
N THR A 244 0.54 22.54 -11.39
CA THR A 244 -0.60 22.20 -12.25
C THR A 244 -1.36 23.46 -12.69
N MET A 245 -1.51 24.44 -11.80
CA MET A 245 -2.09 25.74 -12.13
C MET A 245 -1.30 26.47 -13.21
N GLU A 246 0.05 26.44 -13.18
CA GLU A 246 0.87 27.05 -14.23
C GLU A 246 0.47 26.58 -15.63
N LEU A 247 0.18 25.28 -15.80
CA LEU A 247 -0.22 24.74 -17.10
C LEU A 247 -1.56 25.32 -17.55
N ASP A 248 -2.54 25.41 -16.64
CA ASP A 248 -3.85 26.01 -16.90
C ASP A 248 -3.76 27.53 -17.16
N LEU A 249 -2.84 28.22 -16.49
CA LEU A 249 -2.60 29.66 -16.67
C LEU A 249 -2.00 29.93 -18.05
N LYS A 250 -0.99 29.16 -18.47
CA LYS A 250 -0.42 29.27 -19.81
C LYS A 250 -1.47 29.00 -20.88
N GLU A 251 -2.27 27.93 -20.72
CA GLU A 251 -3.36 27.61 -21.66
C GLU A 251 -4.39 28.74 -21.80
N GLN A 252 -4.72 29.42 -20.69
CA GLN A 252 -5.75 30.45 -20.68
C GLN A 252 -5.27 31.83 -21.07
N LEU A 253 -3.98 32.15 -20.88
CA LEU A 253 -3.43 33.49 -21.10
C LEU A 253 -2.54 33.58 -22.34
N ASP A 254 -1.74 32.56 -22.65
CA ASP A 254 -0.79 32.65 -23.78
C ASP A 254 -1.52 32.86 -25.10
N GLY A 255 -1.11 33.87 -25.86
CA GLY A 255 -1.70 34.20 -27.16
C GLY A 255 -3.08 34.87 -27.09
N LYS A 256 -3.62 35.16 -25.90
CA LYS A 256 -4.85 35.98 -25.75
C LYS A 256 -4.58 37.45 -25.97
N LEU A 257 -5.65 38.20 -26.29
CA LEU A 257 -5.61 39.66 -26.44
C LEU A 257 -5.25 40.31 -25.11
N TRP A 258 -4.33 41.28 -25.13
CA TRP A 258 -3.86 41.96 -23.92
C TRP A 258 -5.01 42.59 -23.10
N SER A 259 -5.99 43.19 -23.77
CA SER A 259 -7.17 43.79 -23.11
C SER A 259 -8.04 42.79 -22.36
N GLU A 260 -8.15 41.55 -22.85
CA GLU A 260 -8.88 40.47 -22.15
C GLU A 260 -8.13 40.02 -20.91
N VAL A 261 -6.80 39.93 -21.00
CA VAL A 261 -5.93 39.56 -19.89
C VAL A 261 -5.95 40.63 -18.80
N GLU A 262 -5.89 41.92 -19.15
CA GLU A 262 -5.98 43.01 -18.18
C GLU A 262 -7.29 43.00 -17.40
N LYS A 263 -8.41 42.70 -18.08
CA LYS A 263 -9.71 42.58 -17.43
C LYS A 263 -9.74 41.42 -16.44
N LEU A 264 -9.11 40.29 -16.75
CA LEU A 264 -9.02 39.13 -15.86
C LEU A 264 -8.13 39.39 -14.63
N LEU A 265 -7.16 40.30 -14.73
CA LEU A 265 -6.26 40.65 -13.62
C LEU A 265 -6.86 41.65 -12.62
N LEU A 266 -8.04 42.20 -12.90
CA LEU A 266 -8.77 43.07 -11.97
C LEU A 266 -9.12 42.32 -10.67
N PRO A 267 -9.09 42.95 -9.49
CA PRO A 267 -9.15 42.25 -8.20
C PRO A 267 -10.29 41.24 -8.05
N GLU A 268 -11.53 41.63 -8.36
CA GLU A 268 -12.72 40.76 -8.19
C GLU A 268 -12.76 39.60 -9.20
N GLU A 269 -12.38 39.86 -10.45
CA GLU A 269 -12.34 38.84 -11.51
C GLU A 269 -11.18 37.87 -11.26
N ARG A 270 -10.03 38.39 -10.82
CA ARG A 270 -8.84 37.63 -10.51
C ARG A 270 -9.08 36.62 -9.40
N GLU A 271 -9.70 37.03 -8.30
CA GLU A 271 -9.94 36.13 -7.16
C GLU A 271 -10.84 34.95 -7.57
N LYS A 272 -11.92 35.24 -8.31
CA LYS A 272 -12.83 34.22 -8.83
C LYS A 272 -12.13 33.28 -9.82
N TRP A 273 -11.36 33.86 -10.73
CA TRP A 273 -10.64 33.12 -11.74
C TRP A 273 -9.54 32.23 -11.15
N VAL A 274 -8.69 32.77 -10.27
CA VAL A 274 -7.64 32.01 -9.59
C VAL A 274 -8.22 30.87 -8.77
N THR A 275 -9.33 31.10 -8.06
CA THR A 275 -10.03 30.04 -7.32
C THR A 275 -10.54 28.95 -8.25
N ALA A 276 -11.15 29.32 -9.39
CA ALA A 276 -11.62 28.36 -10.38
C ALA A 276 -10.47 27.55 -11.01
N VAL A 277 -9.34 28.20 -11.31
CA VAL A 277 -8.14 27.53 -11.82
C VAL A 277 -7.53 26.60 -10.77
N ALA A 278 -7.50 27.00 -9.50
CA ALA A 278 -7.00 26.16 -8.41
C ALA A 278 -7.86 24.91 -8.22
N GLU A 279 -9.19 25.03 -8.24
CA GLU A 279 -10.09 23.88 -8.15
C GLU A 279 -9.97 22.97 -9.38
N LYS A 280 -9.84 23.53 -10.58
CA LYS A 280 -9.54 22.75 -11.80
C LYS A 280 -8.20 22.01 -11.66
N ALA A 281 -7.16 22.65 -11.14
CA ALA A 281 -5.87 22.01 -10.91
C ALA A 281 -5.98 20.85 -9.90
N LYS A 282 -6.70 21.02 -8.80
CA LYS A 282 -6.95 19.96 -7.80
C LYS A 282 -7.65 18.74 -8.41
N THR A 283 -8.62 18.95 -9.31
CA THR A 283 -9.32 17.84 -9.98
C THR A 283 -8.46 17.05 -10.97
N LYS A 284 -7.39 17.65 -11.51
CA LYS A 284 -6.40 16.96 -12.34
C LYS A 284 -5.43 16.11 -11.52
N LEU A 285 -5.27 16.42 -10.24
CA LEU A 285 -4.42 15.68 -9.32
C LEU A 285 -5.18 14.49 -8.70
N SER A 286 -4.44 13.50 -8.20
CA SER A 286 -5.06 12.38 -7.47
C SER A 286 -5.80 12.91 -6.24
N PRO A 287 -7.09 12.59 -6.05
CA PRO A 287 -7.90 13.20 -5.00
C PRO A 287 -7.41 12.78 -3.62
N VAL A 288 -7.13 13.74 -2.74
CA VAL A 288 -6.74 13.51 -1.36
C VAL A 288 -7.52 14.41 -0.41
N LYS A 289 -7.70 13.98 0.85
CA LYS A 289 -8.36 14.80 1.87
C LYS A 289 -7.63 16.12 2.12
N GLU A 290 -6.31 16.11 1.93
CA GLU A 290 -5.45 17.29 2.05
C GLU A 290 -5.87 18.47 1.19
N ASP A 291 -6.45 18.25 0.01
CA ASP A 291 -6.75 19.32 -0.97
C ASP A 291 -7.72 20.38 -0.42
N ARG A 292 -8.50 20.03 0.61
CA ARG A 292 -9.43 20.93 1.30
C ARG A 292 -8.75 21.89 2.28
N LEU A 293 -7.52 21.57 2.68
CA LEU A 293 -6.74 22.35 3.63
C LEU A 293 -5.78 23.34 2.92
N TRP A 294 -5.73 23.30 1.59
CA TRP A 294 -4.96 24.24 0.77
C TRP A 294 -5.86 25.30 0.16
N THR A 295 -5.55 26.55 0.46
CA THR A 295 -6.16 27.72 -0.17
C THR A 295 -5.13 28.42 -1.04
N VAL A 296 -5.51 28.75 -2.27
CA VAL A 296 -4.63 29.49 -3.18
C VAL A 296 -5.11 30.94 -3.22
N THR A 297 -4.20 31.86 -2.98
CA THR A 297 -4.43 33.30 -3.10
C THR A 297 -3.52 33.88 -4.19
N SER A 298 -3.83 35.09 -4.64
CA SER A 298 -3.03 35.76 -5.64
C SER A 298 -2.88 37.24 -5.37
N ASP A 299 -1.68 37.75 -5.63
CA ASP A 299 -1.39 39.17 -5.69
C ASP A 299 -0.83 39.54 -7.07
N VAL A 300 -1.04 40.78 -7.49
CA VAL A 300 -0.55 41.29 -8.77
C VAL A 300 0.24 42.55 -8.51
N SER A 301 1.51 42.53 -8.88
CA SER A 301 2.34 43.73 -8.94
C SER A 301 2.57 44.12 -10.39
N SER A 302 2.48 45.42 -10.70
CA SER A 302 2.91 45.94 -11.99
C SER A 302 4.44 46.02 -11.98
N ARG A 303 5.09 45.37 -12.95
CA ARG A 303 6.54 45.42 -13.15
C ARG A 303 6.84 45.70 -14.62
N ASP A 304 7.64 46.73 -14.85
CA ASP A 304 8.11 47.16 -16.16
C ASP A 304 6.97 47.37 -17.18
N SER A 305 6.89 46.52 -18.20
CA SER A 305 5.92 46.56 -19.30
C SER A 305 4.76 45.57 -19.14
N GLY A 306 4.59 44.92 -17.99
CA GLY A 306 3.57 43.91 -17.77
C GLY A 306 3.13 43.74 -16.31
N TYR A 307 2.56 42.57 -16.02
CA TYR A 307 2.06 42.21 -14.69
C TYR A 307 2.81 40.99 -14.15
N SER A 308 3.15 41.00 -12.88
CA SER A 308 3.66 39.85 -12.14
C SER A 308 2.55 39.31 -11.27
N LEU A 309 2.00 38.15 -11.66
CA LEU A 309 1.00 37.41 -10.89
C LEU A 309 1.72 36.50 -9.91
N GLU A 310 1.63 36.82 -8.62
CA GLU A 310 2.17 36.00 -7.54
C GLU A 310 1.08 35.10 -6.99
N LEU A 311 1.24 33.79 -7.14
CA LEU A 311 0.35 32.77 -6.60
C LEU A 311 0.91 32.26 -5.29
N GLN A 312 0.07 32.17 -4.26
CA GLN A 312 0.47 31.69 -2.95
C GLN A 312 -0.44 30.54 -2.52
N ALA A 313 0.12 29.35 -2.30
CA ALA A 313 -0.60 28.23 -1.70
C ALA A 313 -0.37 28.25 -0.19
N ILE A 314 -1.45 28.48 0.55
CA ILE A 314 -1.48 28.62 2.01
C ILE A 314 -2.07 27.34 2.60
N TRP A 315 -1.31 26.72 3.51
CA TRP A 315 -1.76 25.58 4.30
C TRP A 315 -2.58 26.05 5.49
N GLN A 316 -3.80 25.52 5.63
CA GLN A 316 -4.72 25.80 6.75
C GLN A 316 -4.81 24.62 7.73
N GLY A 317 -4.09 23.53 7.48
CA GLY A 317 -4.10 22.35 8.34
C GLY A 317 -3.15 22.48 9.53
N PRO A 318 -3.04 21.40 10.34
CA PRO A 318 -2.07 21.35 11.43
C PRO A 318 -0.64 21.37 10.88
N HIS A 319 0.26 22.02 11.61
CA HIS A 319 1.70 22.04 11.33
C HIS A 319 2.47 21.52 12.54
N SER A 320 3.59 20.83 12.29
CA SER A 320 4.55 20.46 13.34
C SER A 320 5.15 21.68 14.06
N ARG A 321 5.28 22.81 13.35
CA ARG A 321 5.82 24.07 13.86
C ARG A 321 4.85 25.22 13.62
N PRO A 322 4.47 25.98 14.67
CA PRO A 322 3.55 27.12 14.52
C PRO A 322 4.17 28.28 13.73
N GLU A 323 5.51 28.37 13.65
CA GLU A 323 6.23 29.51 13.06
C GLU A 323 6.64 29.32 11.58
N SER A 324 6.47 28.11 11.00
CA SER A 324 6.93 27.80 9.63
C SER A 324 5.84 27.79 8.57
N SER A 325 4.70 28.45 8.83
CA SER A 325 3.60 28.58 7.86
C SER A 325 3.90 29.65 6.80
N TYR A 326 5.07 29.56 6.17
CA TYR A 326 5.35 30.37 4.99
C TYR A 326 4.61 29.75 3.80
N PRO A 327 3.84 30.55 3.05
CA PRO A 327 3.14 30.04 1.88
C PRO A 327 4.13 29.56 0.83
N GLU A 328 3.74 28.54 0.08
CA GLU A 328 4.45 28.14 -1.14
C GLU A 328 4.12 29.20 -2.20
N GLN A 329 5.13 29.86 -2.78
CA GLN A 329 4.92 30.98 -3.69
C GLN A 329 5.39 30.66 -5.10
N LYS A 330 4.62 31.08 -6.11
CA LYS A 330 4.99 30.98 -7.51
C LYS A 330 4.69 32.28 -8.24
N SER A 331 5.72 32.88 -8.82
CA SER A 331 5.57 34.12 -9.59
C SER A 331 5.48 33.83 -11.08
N CYS A 332 4.47 34.39 -11.75
CA CYS A 332 4.25 34.32 -13.18
C CYS A 332 4.27 35.72 -13.79
N GLN A 333 5.26 36.00 -14.62
CA GLN A 333 5.38 37.24 -15.37
C GLN A 333 4.54 37.15 -16.65
N ILE A 334 3.61 38.09 -16.80
CA ILE A 334 2.68 38.22 -17.92
C ILE A 334 3.07 39.49 -18.68
N THR A 335 3.58 39.33 -19.90
CA THR A 335 4.08 40.45 -20.72
C THR A 335 3.33 40.57 -22.04
N PRO A 336 3.09 41.80 -22.52
CA PRO A 336 2.55 42.02 -23.86
C PRO A 336 3.64 41.74 -24.91
N VAL A 337 3.28 40.97 -25.92
CA VAL A 337 4.07 40.71 -27.12
C VAL A 337 3.34 41.36 -28.29
N TYR A 338 4.07 42.05 -29.16
CA TYR A 338 3.53 42.73 -30.34
C TYR A 338 3.93 41.99 -31.61
N PRO A 339 3.30 40.85 -31.94
CA PRO A 339 3.59 40.16 -33.20
C PRO A 339 3.05 40.93 -34.42
N GLN A 340 2.05 41.83 -34.22
CA GLN A 340 1.43 42.70 -35.23
C GLN A 340 0.91 44.02 -34.57
N THR A 341 -0.07 44.71 -35.16
CA THR A 341 -0.71 45.93 -34.60
C THR A 341 -1.50 45.71 -33.30
N VAL A 342 -1.72 44.45 -32.90
CA VAL A 342 -2.48 44.09 -31.69
C VAL A 342 -1.59 43.31 -30.73
N ALA A 343 -1.57 43.73 -29.46
CA ALA A 343 -0.79 43.09 -28.41
C ALA A 343 -1.44 41.78 -27.95
N THR A 344 -0.65 40.70 -27.91
CA THR A 344 -1.02 39.41 -27.31
C THR A 344 -0.22 39.17 -26.04
N SER A 345 -0.66 38.26 -25.17
CA SER A 345 0.04 37.98 -23.91
C SER A 345 1.01 36.79 -24.03
N SER A 346 2.10 36.84 -23.26
CA SER A 346 3.02 35.73 -23.03
C SER A 346 3.31 35.58 -21.54
N VAL A 347 3.24 34.35 -21.02
CA VAL A 347 3.41 34.02 -19.61
C VAL A 347 4.70 33.22 -19.38
N LYS A 348 5.52 33.69 -18.46
CA LYS A 348 6.71 32.99 -17.96
C LYS A 348 6.65 32.88 -16.45
N CYS A 349 6.65 31.66 -15.93
CA CYS A 349 6.63 31.43 -14.49
C CYS A 349 8.00 30.98 -13.98
N GLU A 350 8.34 31.46 -12.79
CA GLU A 350 9.49 30.99 -12.02
C GLU A 350 9.14 29.68 -11.30
N PRO A 351 10.14 28.84 -10.93
CA PRO A 351 9.90 27.70 -10.05
C PRO A 351 9.30 28.15 -8.71
N VAL A 352 8.57 27.26 -8.06
CA VAL A 352 7.99 27.52 -6.73
C VAL A 352 9.11 27.79 -5.73
N LYS A 353 8.96 28.85 -4.95
CA LYS A 353 9.89 29.31 -3.91
C LYS A 353 9.20 29.29 -2.54
N GLY A 354 9.99 29.09 -1.50
CA GLY A 354 9.48 29.03 -0.14
C GLY A 354 8.92 27.66 0.21
N GLY A 355 8.44 27.52 1.44
CA GLY A 355 7.82 26.28 1.90
C GLY A 355 8.57 25.51 2.98
N ILE A 356 7.91 24.45 3.46
CA ILE A 356 8.35 23.62 4.58
C ILE A 356 9.69 22.90 4.29
N GLY A 357 10.09 22.79 3.01
CA GLY A 357 11.32 22.12 2.56
C GLY A 357 12.43 23.00 1.98
N ASP A 358 12.25 24.32 1.86
CA ASP A 358 13.16 25.20 1.08
C ASP A 358 14.25 25.89 1.92
N LYS A 359 14.51 25.39 3.15
CA LYS A 359 15.66 25.84 3.93
C LYS A 359 16.91 25.18 3.36
N ASP A 360 17.65 25.93 2.55
CA ASP A 360 19.05 25.66 2.23
C ASP A 360 19.82 25.45 3.53
N PHE A 361 20.16 24.19 3.82
CA PHE A 361 21.07 23.84 4.90
C PHE A 361 22.47 24.30 4.51
N ILE A 362 22.87 25.47 5.01
CA ILE A 362 24.27 25.88 5.05
C ILE A 362 24.99 24.93 6.02
N VAL A 363 25.83 24.06 5.48
CA VAL A 363 26.71 23.17 6.25
C VAL A 363 27.98 23.96 6.62
N PHE A 364 28.28 24.04 7.91
CA PHE A 364 29.63 24.36 8.40
C PHE A 364 30.51 23.11 8.38
#